data_AF-A0ABD6PJ34-F1
#
_entry.id   AF-A0ABD6PJ34-F1
#
_cell.length_a   1.000
_cell.length_b   1.000
_cell.length_c   1.000
_cell.angle_alpha   90.00
_cell.angle_beta   90.00
_cell.angle_gamma   90.00
#
_symmetry.space_group_name_H-M   'P 1'
#
loop_
_entity.id
_entity.type
_entity.pdbx_description
1 polymer ?
#
loop_
_entity_poly.entity_id
_entity_poly.type
_entity_poly.pdbx_seq_one_letter_code
_entity_poly.pdbx_strand_id
1 'polypeptide(L)'
;MSFNLSRTQFLQMFAVMQSIKLINSHTAKSGAPALFWKNDNINAEQFAVLTSLLSSTPSMPKLTELPSGSTAPILINPFVEGGYLPHSGPGFVAISETGALNINENALFGAMEPHISAAFTNLTRHVNARASHVAMPGIAFANFFIEHNPFSPGTEPTRFCFMDENGKWAALEVLLPHIFRADEREAHKLIDIMRHFIGQSMIDADIAAGVLTNDSIHVVSDIPKPPTREPEKTLEQKLMECPTWATW
;
A
#
# COMPACT_ATOMS: atom_id res chain seq x y z
N MET A 1 -13.67 2.72 23.89
CA MET A 1 -14.26 3.61 22.87
C MET A 1 -13.88 3.07 21.50
N SER A 2 -14.77 3.18 20.52
CA SER A 2 -14.54 2.75 19.14
C SER A 2 -13.92 3.89 18.32
N PHE A 3 -12.85 3.62 17.58
CA PHE A 3 -12.17 4.53 16.67
C PHE A 3 -12.87 4.51 15.30
N ASN A 4 -13.32 5.66 14.83
CA ASN A 4 -13.90 5.79 13.49
C ASN A 4 -12.81 6.24 12.52
N LEU A 5 -12.58 5.46 11.47
CA LEU A 5 -11.59 5.75 10.44
C LEU A 5 -12.10 6.84 9.52
N SER A 6 -11.21 7.79 9.22
CA SER A 6 -11.37 8.68 8.08
C SER A 6 -11.21 7.95 6.76
N ARG A 7 -11.56 8.60 5.64
CA ARG A 7 -11.37 8.00 4.31
C ARG A 7 -9.90 7.65 4.07
N THR A 8 -9.00 8.58 4.37
CA THR A 8 -7.55 8.39 4.20
C THR A 8 -7.01 7.32 5.14
N GLN A 9 -7.42 7.32 6.41
CA GLN A 9 -7.05 6.30 7.39
C GLN A 9 -7.50 4.91 6.98
N PHE A 10 -8.72 4.78 6.43
CA PHE A 10 -9.23 3.52 5.91
C PHE A 10 -8.34 2.97 4.78
N LEU A 11 -7.98 3.83 3.82
CA LEU A 11 -7.13 3.45 2.68
C LEU A 11 -5.70 3.12 3.11
N GLN A 12 -5.12 3.91 4.01
CA GLN A 12 -3.81 3.66 4.62
C GLN A 12 -3.77 2.29 5.32
N MET A 13 -4.77 2.00 6.15
CA MET A 13 -4.86 0.74 6.86
C MET A 13 -5.07 -0.45 5.91
N PHE A 14 -5.93 -0.30 4.91
CA PHE A 14 -6.13 -1.33 3.88
C PHE A 14 -4.82 -1.67 3.16
N ALA A 15 -4.05 -0.66 2.74
CA ALA A 15 -2.77 -0.86 2.05
C ALA A 15 -1.78 -1.67 2.90
N VAL A 16 -1.61 -1.30 4.18
CA VAL A 16 -0.72 -2.03 5.11
C VAL A 16 -1.20 -3.47 5.32
N MET A 17 -2.51 -3.68 5.56
CA MET A 17 -3.05 -5.03 5.77
C MET A 17 -2.90 -5.89 4.52
N GLN A 18 -3.09 -5.31 3.33
CA GLN A 18 -2.92 -5.99 2.05
C GLN A 18 -1.45 -6.38 1.84
N SER A 19 -0.51 -5.50 2.18
CA SER A 19 0.92 -5.78 2.10
C SER A 19 1.33 -6.99 2.92
N ILE A 20 0.86 -7.08 4.16
CA ILE A 20 1.10 -8.24 5.01
C ILE A 20 0.53 -9.51 4.37
N LYS A 21 -0.67 -9.42 3.77
CA LYS A 21 -1.28 -10.54 3.05
C LYS A 21 -0.44 -11.01 1.87
N LEU A 22 0.07 -10.08 1.06
CA LEU A 22 0.94 -10.40 -0.07
C LEU A 22 2.25 -11.03 0.41
N ILE A 23 2.93 -10.42 1.38
CA ILE A 23 4.16 -10.96 1.98
C ILE A 23 3.96 -12.38 2.51
N ASN A 24 2.86 -12.61 3.23
CA ASN A 24 2.54 -13.93 3.77
C ASN A 24 2.38 -14.99 2.67
N SER A 25 1.76 -14.60 1.56
CA SER A 25 1.46 -15.48 0.43
C SER A 25 2.70 -15.90 -0.37
N HIS A 26 3.83 -15.18 -0.19
CA HIS A 26 5.09 -15.37 -0.91
C HIS A 26 6.23 -15.85 -0.03
N THR A 27 5.95 -16.75 0.91
CA THR A 27 7.01 -17.39 1.72
C THR A 27 7.54 -18.65 1.03
N ALA A 28 8.85 -18.90 1.15
CA ALA A 28 9.51 -20.08 0.56
C ALA A 28 9.16 -21.42 1.25
N LYS A 29 8.43 -21.39 2.38
CA LYS A 29 8.05 -22.58 3.15
C LYS A 29 6.72 -23.17 2.68
N SER A 30 6.53 -24.46 2.93
CA SER A 30 5.32 -25.21 2.56
C SER A 30 4.09 -24.71 3.34
N GLY A 31 3.40 -23.73 2.76
CA GLY A 31 2.16 -23.17 3.26
C GLY A 31 2.37 -21.89 4.07
N ALA A 32 1.81 -20.79 3.56
CA ALA A 32 1.69 -19.55 4.31
C ALA A 32 0.81 -19.79 5.57
N PRO A 33 1.20 -19.33 6.77
CA PRO A 33 0.34 -19.42 7.94
C PRO A 33 -0.98 -18.67 7.68
N ALA A 34 -2.08 -19.16 8.24
CA ALA A 34 -3.37 -18.46 8.12
C ALA A 34 -3.27 -17.09 8.81
N LEU A 35 -3.44 -16.00 8.04
CA LEU A 35 -3.54 -14.67 8.62
C LEU A 35 -4.86 -14.54 9.36
N PHE A 36 -4.76 -14.19 10.63
CA PHE A 36 -5.89 -13.85 11.46
C PHE A 36 -5.86 -12.34 11.72
N TRP A 37 -6.99 -11.67 11.47
CA TRP A 37 -7.16 -10.25 11.73
C TRP A 37 -8.21 -10.09 12.82
N LYS A 38 -7.85 -9.46 13.93
CA LYS A 38 -8.78 -9.17 15.03
C LYS A 38 -8.88 -7.68 15.26
N ASN A 39 -10.13 -7.22 15.31
CA ASN A 39 -10.45 -5.87 15.70
C ASN A 39 -10.12 -5.67 17.17
N ASP A 40 -9.44 -4.58 17.49
CA ASP A 40 -9.14 -4.20 18.86
C ASP A 40 -10.00 -2.98 19.26
N ASN A 41 -9.88 -1.87 18.54
CA ASN A 41 -10.62 -0.66 18.89
C ASN A 41 -11.31 0.05 17.70
N ILE A 42 -11.32 -0.50 16.49
CA ILE A 42 -11.91 0.15 15.31
C ILE A 42 -13.43 -0.06 15.30
N ASN A 43 -14.16 0.85 14.65
CA ASN A 43 -15.58 0.66 14.34
C ASN A 43 -15.81 -0.69 13.64
N ALA A 44 -16.72 -1.50 14.19
CA ALA A 44 -16.96 -2.86 13.75
C ALA A 44 -17.41 -2.96 12.28
N GLU A 45 -18.23 -2.02 11.80
CA GLU A 45 -18.68 -1.99 10.40
C GLU A 45 -17.52 -1.66 9.46
N GLN A 46 -16.71 -0.66 9.81
CA GLN A 46 -15.52 -0.30 9.03
C GLN A 46 -14.51 -1.45 8.99
N PHE A 47 -14.29 -2.13 10.12
CA PHE A 47 -13.41 -3.30 10.20
C PHE A 47 -13.93 -4.49 9.39
N ALA A 48 -15.25 -4.75 9.41
CA ALA A 48 -15.86 -5.79 8.59
C ALA A 48 -15.66 -5.52 7.09
N VAL A 49 -15.74 -4.25 6.67
CA VAL A 49 -15.51 -3.86 5.27
C VAL A 49 -14.03 -4.02 4.90
N LEU A 50 -13.09 -3.62 5.77
CA LEU A 50 -11.65 -3.84 5.55
C LEU A 50 -11.33 -5.32 5.33
N THR A 51 -11.80 -6.19 6.23
CA THR A 51 -11.54 -7.63 6.14
C THR A 51 -12.22 -8.29 4.94
N SER A 52 -13.43 -7.84 4.58
CA SER A 52 -14.10 -8.26 3.35
C SER A 52 -13.29 -7.88 2.09
N LEU A 53 -12.84 -6.62 1.98
CA LEU A 53 -12.00 -6.18 0.85
C LEU A 53 -10.67 -6.93 0.79
N LEU A 54 -10.05 -7.19 1.93
CA LEU A 54 -8.82 -7.98 2.01
C LEU A 54 -9.03 -9.41 1.51
N SER A 55 -10.18 -10.01 1.78
CA SER A 55 -10.52 -11.34 1.25
C SER A 55 -10.51 -11.37 -0.28
N SER A 56 -10.90 -10.26 -0.92
CA SER A 56 -10.91 -10.08 -2.38
C SER A 56 -9.56 -9.66 -2.99
N THR A 57 -8.49 -9.58 -2.19
CA THR A 57 -7.15 -9.28 -2.71
C THR A 57 -6.72 -10.38 -3.69
N PRO A 58 -6.37 -10.04 -4.95
CA PRO A 58 -5.90 -11.01 -5.93
C PRO A 58 -4.71 -11.81 -5.42
N SER A 59 -4.70 -13.10 -5.70
CA SER A 59 -3.54 -13.95 -5.48
C SER A 59 -2.46 -13.58 -6.49
N MET A 60 -1.24 -13.39 -5.98
CA MET A 60 -0.06 -13.19 -6.82
C MET A 60 0.62 -14.55 -7.10
N PRO A 61 1.20 -14.76 -8.30
CA PRO A 61 1.96 -15.97 -8.62
C PRO A 61 3.16 -16.14 -7.70
N LYS A 62 3.56 -17.37 -7.41
CA LYS A 62 4.77 -17.59 -6.60
C LYS A 62 5.96 -16.96 -7.30
N LEU A 63 6.95 -16.51 -6.54
CA LEU A 63 8.18 -15.94 -7.11
C LEU A 63 8.91 -16.93 -8.03
N THR A 64 8.80 -18.23 -7.76
CA THR A 64 9.33 -19.31 -8.62
C THR A 64 8.62 -19.42 -9.97
N GLU A 65 7.42 -18.86 -10.11
CA GLU A 65 6.59 -18.88 -11.31
C GLU A 65 6.71 -17.57 -12.11
N LEU A 66 7.32 -16.54 -11.53
CA LEU A 66 7.56 -15.27 -12.22
C LEU A 66 8.82 -15.35 -13.11
N PRO A 67 8.87 -14.60 -14.23
CA PRO A 67 10.08 -14.48 -15.03
C PRO A 67 11.29 -14.06 -14.21
N SER A 68 12.49 -14.54 -14.57
CA SER A 68 13.74 -14.15 -13.91
C SER A 68 13.90 -12.61 -13.87
N GLY A 69 14.25 -12.07 -12.70
CA GLY A 69 14.35 -10.62 -12.46
C GLY A 69 13.03 -9.92 -12.11
N SER A 70 11.90 -10.64 -12.06
CA SER A 70 10.63 -10.07 -11.62
C SER A 70 10.62 -9.83 -10.11
N THR A 71 10.06 -8.70 -9.70
CA THR A 71 9.84 -8.33 -8.29
C THR A 71 8.34 -8.39 -7.96
N ALA A 72 7.96 -8.95 -6.82
CA ALA A 72 6.58 -8.89 -6.34
C ALA A 72 6.37 -7.56 -5.59
N PRO A 73 5.24 -6.86 -5.80
CA PRO A 73 4.92 -5.67 -5.01
C PRO A 73 4.65 -6.04 -3.55
N ILE A 74 5.28 -5.32 -2.61
CA ILE A 74 4.84 -5.35 -1.20
C ILE A 74 3.67 -4.41 -0.97
N LEU A 75 3.62 -3.25 -1.64
CA LEU A 75 2.64 -2.20 -1.40
C LEU A 75 1.95 -1.81 -2.69
N ILE A 76 0.63 -1.68 -2.61
CA ILE A 76 -0.20 -1.14 -3.67
C ILE A 76 -0.76 0.16 -3.15
N ASN A 77 -0.58 1.23 -3.91
CA ASN A 77 -1.04 2.54 -3.52
C ASN A 77 -2.53 2.69 -3.87
N PRO A 78 -3.46 2.66 -2.89
CA PRO A 78 -4.88 2.79 -3.18
C PRO A 78 -5.30 4.24 -3.48
N PHE A 79 -4.40 5.22 -3.34
CA PHE A 79 -4.73 6.64 -3.52
C PHE A 79 -4.71 7.09 -4.99
N VAL A 80 -4.14 6.29 -5.90
CA VAL A 80 -4.05 6.66 -7.33
C VAL A 80 -5.36 6.32 -8.06
N GLU A 81 -5.97 7.33 -8.69
CA GLU A 81 -7.11 7.13 -9.56
C GLU A 81 -6.76 6.17 -10.71
N GLY A 82 -7.59 5.14 -10.90
CA GLY A 82 -7.34 4.10 -11.90
C GLY A 82 -6.55 2.88 -11.40
N GLY A 83 -6.19 2.82 -10.11
CA GLY A 83 -5.70 1.59 -9.48
C GLY A 83 -4.41 1.05 -10.11
N TYR A 84 -3.47 1.95 -10.37
CA TYR A 84 -2.22 1.61 -11.02
C TYR A 84 -1.22 1.04 -10.00
N LEU A 85 -0.66 -0.14 -10.29
CA LEU A 85 0.56 -0.61 -9.62
C LEU A 85 1.71 0.28 -10.09
N PRO A 86 2.40 1.03 -9.21
CA PRO A 86 3.40 1.99 -9.66
C PRO A 86 4.51 1.31 -10.48
N HIS A 87 5.04 1.95 -11.53
CA HIS A 87 6.14 1.40 -12.36
C HIS A 87 7.41 1.14 -11.52
N SER A 88 7.56 1.89 -10.45
CA SER A 88 8.65 1.81 -9.49
C SER A 88 8.13 2.03 -8.08
N GLY A 89 8.67 1.32 -7.12
CA GLY A 89 8.38 1.55 -5.71
C GLY A 89 8.85 0.39 -4.85
N PRO A 90 8.40 0.34 -3.59
CA PRO A 90 8.80 -0.72 -2.70
C PRO A 90 8.29 -2.07 -3.20
N GLY A 91 9.23 -2.95 -3.53
CA GLY A 91 8.97 -4.32 -3.95
C GLY A 91 9.84 -5.30 -3.18
N PHE A 92 9.45 -6.56 -3.14
CA PHE A 92 10.26 -7.62 -2.55
C PHE A 92 10.55 -8.75 -3.54
N VAL A 93 11.76 -9.25 -3.44
CA VAL A 93 12.29 -10.38 -4.20
C VAL A 93 12.63 -11.46 -3.19
N ALA A 94 12.05 -12.66 -3.30
CA ALA A 94 12.59 -13.82 -2.57
C ALA A 94 13.51 -14.61 -3.49
N ILE A 95 14.68 -14.95 -2.98
CA ILE A 95 15.64 -15.80 -3.67
C ILE A 95 15.34 -17.23 -3.23
N SER A 96 14.87 -18.05 -4.17
CA SER A 96 14.40 -19.44 -3.92
C SER A 96 15.46 -20.31 -3.24
N GLU A 97 16.74 -20.02 -3.46
CA GLU A 97 17.87 -20.80 -2.96
C GLU A 97 18.23 -20.54 -1.48
N THR A 98 17.89 -19.37 -0.95
CA THR A 98 18.27 -18.96 0.42
C THR A 98 17.06 -18.78 1.34
N GLY A 99 15.84 -18.71 0.79
CA GLY A 99 14.62 -18.41 1.55
C GLY A 99 14.58 -16.98 2.11
N ALA A 100 15.59 -16.16 1.79
CA ALA A 100 15.69 -14.77 2.22
C ALA A 100 14.83 -13.87 1.33
N LEU A 101 14.06 -12.99 1.97
CA LEU A 101 13.37 -11.89 1.32
C LEU A 101 14.35 -10.72 1.21
N ASN A 102 14.45 -10.15 0.01
CA ASN A 102 15.24 -8.96 -0.28
C ASN A 102 14.29 -7.86 -0.74
N ILE A 103 14.21 -6.80 0.05
CA ILE A 103 13.31 -5.67 -0.22
C ILE A 103 14.10 -4.55 -0.89
N ASN A 104 13.58 -4.07 -2.02
CA ASN A 104 14.19 -2.98 -2.78
C ASN A 104 13.21 -1.80 -2.83
N GLU A 105 13.66 -0.66 -2.30
CA GLU A 105 12.89 0.59 -2.25
C GLU A 105 12.56 1.13 -3.65
N ASN A 106 13.44 0.85 -4.63
CA ASN A 106 13.29 1.24 -6.04
C ASN A 106 13.19 0.01 -6.93
N ALA A 107 12.34 -0.95 -6.55
CA ALA A 107 12.10 -2.10 -7.40
C ALA A 107 11.37 -1.68 -8.68
N LEU A 108 11.91 -2.11 -9.82
CA LEU A 108 11.17 -2.11 -11.07
C LEU A 108 10.32 -3.38 -11.11
N PHE A 109 9.01 -3.22 -11.22
CA PHE A 109 8.12 -4.35 -11.39
C PHE A 109 8.27 -4.88 -12.81
N GLY A 110 8.59 -6.17 -12.93
CA GLY A 110 8.66 -6.86 -14.22
C GLY A 110 7.28 -6.89 -14.89
N ALA A 111 7.21 -7.41 -16.12
CA ALA A 111 5.95 -7.56 -16.83
C ALA A 111 5.01 -8.51 -16.07
N MET A 112 4.18 -7.97 -15.17
CA MET A 112 3.07 -8.68 -14.58
C MET A 112 2.06 -9.00 -15.66
N GLU A 113 1.48 -10.19 -15.61
CA GLU A 113 0.47 -10.59 -16.59
C GLU A 113 -0.70 -9.58 -16.56
N PRO A 114 -1.22 -9.15 -17.73
CA PRO A 114 -2.23 -8.10 -17.81
C PRO A 114 -3.46 -8.34 -16.93
N HIS A 115 -3.86 -9.60 -16.77
CA HIS A 115 -5.02 -9.96 -15.96
C HIS A 115 -4.79 -9.75 -14.45
N ILE A 116 -3.56 -9.93 -13.96
CA ILE A 116 -3.21 -9.68 -12.54
C ILE A 116 -3.22 -8.19 -12.28
N SER A 117 -2.61 -7.40 -13.17
CA SER A 117 -2.63 -5.94 -13.10
C SER A 117 -4.07 -5.40 -13.08
N ALA A 118 -4.90 -5.87 -14.00
CA ALA A 118 -6.32 -5.50 -14.06
C ALA A 118 -7.10 -5.92 -12.80
N ALA A 119 -6.78 -7.05 -12.18
CA ALA A 119 -7.42 -7.48 -10.93
C ALA A 119 -7.10 -6.53 -9.76
N PHE A 120 -5.84 -6.11 -9.62
CA PHE A 120 -5.45 -5.13 -8.60
C PHE A 120 -6.02 -3.73 -8.87
N THR A 121 -6.10 -3.32 -10.13
CA THR A 121 -6.81 -2.10 -10.52
C THR A 121 -8.27 -2.13 -10.09
N ASN A 122 -8.96 -3.24 -10.36
CA ASN A 122 -10.37 -3.40 -9.97
C ASN A 122 -10.56 -3.42 -8.45
N LEU A 123 -9.68 -4.11 -7.71
CA LEU A 123 -9.68 -4.08 -6.25
C LEU A 123 -9.52 -2.65 -5.74
N THR A 124 -8.54 -1.91 -6.24
CA THR A 124 -8.29 -0.53 -5.80
C THR A 124 -9.50 0.37 -6.04
N ARG A 125 -10.15 0.23 -7.20
CA ARG A 125 -11.41 0.94 -7.49
C ARG A 125 -12.52 0.57 -6.49
N HIS A 126 -12.65 -0.72 -6.15
CA HIS A 126 -13.64 -1.19 -5.19
C HIS A 126 -13.36 -0.67 -3.78
N VAL A 127 -12.11 -0.70 -3.34
CA VAL A 127 -11.66 -0.18 -2.05
C VAL A 127 -11.96 1.31 -1.96
N ASN A 128 -11.65 2.09 -2.99
CA ASN A 128 -11.97 3.52 -3.02
C ASN A 128 -13.47 3.79 -2.93
N ALA A 129 -14.28 3.06 -3.69
CA ALA A 129 -15.73 3.21 -3.63
C ALA A 129 -16.26 2.90 -2.23
N ARG A 130 -15.82 1.79 -1.62
CA ARG A 130 -16.25 1.39 -0.27
C ARG A 130 -15.78 2.37 0.80
N ALA A 131 -14.54 2.84 0.73
CA ALA A 131 -14.01 3.83 1.67
C ALA A 131 -14.89 5.09 1.71
N SER A 132 -15.33 5.59 0.55
CA SER A 132 -16.23 6.75 0.48
C SER A 132 -17.62 6.53 1.09
N HIS A 133 -18.06 5.27 1.24
CA HIS A 133 -19.38 4.94 1.82
C HIS A 133 -19.35 4.71 3.33
N VAL A 134 -18.24 4.21 3.88
CA VAL A 134 -18.16 3.77 5.28
C VAL A 134 -17.27 4.64 6.15
N ALA A 135 -16.42 5.47 5.53
CA ALA A 135 -15.51 6.32 6.26
C ALA A 135 -16.20 7.60 6.75
N MET A 136 -15.70 8.11 7.88
CA MET A 136 -16.15 9.38 8.44
C MET A 136 -15.22 10.51 7.98
N PRO A 137 -15.62 11.79 8.11
CA PRO A 137 -14.67 12.89 8.01
C PRO A 137 -13.58 12.76 9.08
N GLY A 138 -12.33 13.04 8.73
CA GLY A 138 -11.21 12.99 9.66
C GLY A 138 -9.87 13.17 8.94
N ILE A 139 -8.80 13.17 9.72
CA ILE A 139 -7.42 13.34 9.26
C ILE A 139 -6.80 12.01 8.82
N ALA A 140 -5.60 12.04 8.23
CA ALA A 140 -4.80 10.85 7.94
C ALA A 140 -4.13 10.29 9.21
N PHE A 141 -3.62 9.06 9.14
CA PHE A 141 -2.58 8.62 10.08
C PHE A 141 -1.25 9.25 9.72
N ALA A 142 -0.48 9.59 10.75
CA ALA A 142 0.85 10.14 10.64
C ALA A 142 1.95 9.08 10.84
N ASN A 143 1.62 7.98 11.53
CA ASN A 143 2.61 6.96 11.85
C ASN A 143 2.00 5.56 11.96
N PHE A 144 2.87 4.56 11.83
CA PHE A 144 2.58 3.14 11.99
C PHE A 144 3.67 2.47 12.83
N PHE A 145 3.30 1.60 13.74
CA PHE A 145 4.26 0.76 14.45
C PHE A 145 3.65 -0.57 14.83
N ILE A 146 4.52 -1.53 15.10
CA ILE A 146 4.14 -2.87 15.54
C ILE A 146 4.55 -2.99 17.01
N GLU A 147 3.59 -3.21 17.89
CA GLU A 147 3.87 -3.63 19.26
C GLU A 147 4.12 -5.14 19.24
N HIS A 148 5.39 -5.50 19.16
CA HIS A 148 5.85 -6.88 19.23
C HIS A 148 6.53 -7.14 20.57
N ASN A 149 6.07 -8.16 21.29
CA ASN A 149 6.81 -8.71 22.41
C ASN A 149 7.84 -9.72 21.87
N PRO A 150 9.15 -9.41 21.88
CA PRO A 150 10.18 -10.29 21.33
C PRO A 150 10.31 -11.61 22.09
N PHE A 151 9.72 -11.69 23.29
CA PHE A 151 9.72 -12.89 24.13
C PHE A 151 8.43 -13.72 24.01
N SER A 152 7.44 -13.25 23.26
CA SER A 152 6.19 -13.99 23.07
C SER A 152 6.39 -15.19 22.13
N PRO A 153 5.74 -16.34 22.41
CA PRO A 153 5.70 -17.45 21.47
C PRO A 153 5.25 -16.98 20.08
N GLY A 154 5.81 -17.58 19.01
CA GLY A 154 5.41 -17.33 17.62
C GLY A 154 3.95 -17.70 17.27
N THR A 155 3.10 -17.89 18.26
CA THR A 155 1.66 -18.13 18.10
C THR A 155 0.83 -16.99 18.67
N GLU A 156 1.45 -15.99 19.29
CA GLU A 156 0.71 -14.85 19.84
C GLU A 156 0.45 -13.77 18.78
N PRO A 157 -0.76 -13.18 18.76
CA PRO A 157 -1.07 -12.04 17.92
C PRO A 157 -0.17 -10.86 18.27
N THR A 158 0.27 -10.14 17.25
CA THR A 158 1.02 -8.89 17.38
C THR A 158 0.07 -7.74 17.10
N ARG A 159 0.23 -6.62 17.82
CA ARG A 159 -0.65 -5.48 17.66
C ARG A 159 -0.05 -4.48 16.67
N PHE A 160 -0.84 -4.12 15.67
CA PHE A 160 -0.51 -3.11 14.68
C PHE A 160 -1.20 -1.82 15.09
N CYS A 161 -0.41 -0.76 15.25
CA CYS A 161 -0.85 0.51 15.78
C CYS A 161 -0.67 1.60 14.73
N PHE A 162 -1.75 2.26 14.37
CA PHE A 162 -1.79 3.39 13.46
C PHE A 162 -2.13 4.63 14.26
N MET A 163 -1.28 5.65 14.21
CA MET A 163 -1.41 6.85 15.05
C MET A 163 -1.62 8.08 14.18
N ASP A 164 -2.58 8.92 14.56
CA ASP A 164 -2.79 10.24 13.96
C ASP A 164 -1.90 11.31 14.61
N GLU A 165 -1.85 12.51 14.03
CA GLU A 165 -1.04 13.61 14.56
C GLU A 165 -1.46 14.07 15.96
N ASN A 166 -2.68 13.76 16.40
CA ASN A 166 -3.20 14.11 17.72
C ASN A 166 -2.90 13.03 18.78
N GLY A 167 -2.16 11.98 18.42
CA GLY A 167 -1.86 10.85 19.30
C GLY A 167 -3.03 9.89 19.54
N LYS A 168 -4.14 10.02 18.79
CA LYS A 168 -5.18 8.99 18.77
C LYS A 168 -4.73 7.86 17.85
N TRP A 169 -5.14 6.64 18.19
CA TRP A 169 -4.65 5.48 17.48
C TRP A 169 -5.75 4.44 17.24
N ALA A 170 -5.67 3.83 16.07
CA ALA A 170 -6.42 2.66 15.69
C ALA A 170 -5.51 1.44 15.76
N ALA A 171 -6.02 0.34 16.30
CA ALA A 171 -5.25 -0.86 16.48
C ALA A 171 -5.99 -2.10 15.99
N LEU A 172 -5.20 -3.07 15.54
CA LEU A 172 -5.65 -4.39 15.13
C LEU A 172 -4.61 -5.43 15.54
N GLU A 173 -5.07 -6.64 15.85
CA GLU A 173 -4.20 -7.77 16.16
C GLU A 173 -4.04 -8.66 14.94
N VAL A 174 -2.81 -9.09 14.67
CA VAL A 174 -2.46 -9.96 13.54
C VAL A 174 -1.44 -11.02 13.93
N LEU A 175 -1.63 -12.24 13.43
CA LEU A 175 -0.57 -13.25 13.44
C LEU A 175 0.43 -12.92 12.34
N LEU A 176 1.62 -12.47 12.74
CA LEU A 176 2.65 -12.03 11.82
C LEU A 176 3.15 -13.17 10.90
N PRO A 177 3.36 -12.89 9.60
CA PRO A 177 4.08 -13.78 8.70
C PRO A 177 5.45 -14.15 9.26
N HIS A 178 5.95 -15.33 8.87
CA HIS A 178 7.25 -15.83 9.34
C HIS A 178 8.41 -14.86 9.11
N ILE A 179 8.40 -14.05 8.05
CA ILE A 179 9.49 -13.11 7.76
C ILE A 179 9.71 -12.08 8.88
N PHE A 180 8.63 -11.59 9.51
CA PHE A 180 8.74 -10.61 10.59
C PHE A 180 9.34 -11.19 11.88
N ARG A 181 9.53 -12.52 11.94
CA ARG A 181 10.09 -13.23 13.10
C ARG A 181 11.43 -13.88 12.81
N ALA A 182 11.66 -14.25 11.56
CA ALA A 182 12.85 -14.99 11.15
C ALA A 182 14.07 -14.08 10.95
N ASP A 183 13.85 -12.84 10.51
CA ASP A 183 14.92 -11.89 10.23
C ASP A 183 14.53 -10.49 10.73
N GLU A 184 15.18 -10.05 11.81
CA GLU A 184 14.95 -8.76 12.43
C GLU A 184 15.30 -7.60 11.47
N ARG A 185 16.31 -7.74 10.62
CA ARG A 185 16.75 -6.68 9.70
C ARG A 185 15.73 -6.48 8.58
N GLU A 186 15.28 -7.58 7.96
CA GLU A 186 14.26 -7.51 6.92
C GLU A 186 12.90 -7.09 7.50
N ALA A 187 12.56 -7.52 8.71
CA ALA A 187 11.37 -7.04 9.42
C ALA A 187 11.39 -5.51 9.63
N HIS A 188 12.52 -4.95 10.09
CA HIS A 188 12.67 -3.51 10.26
C HIS A 188 12.49 -2.75 8.94
N LYS A 189 13.13 -3.19 7.85
CA LYS A 189 12.95 -2.57 6.53
C LYS A 189 11.48 -2.57 6.08
N LEU A 190 10.75 -3.68 6.25
CA LEU A 190 9.32 -3.75 5.91
C LEU A 190 8.50 -2.74 6.69
N ILE A 191 8.76 -2.65 8.00
CA ILE A 191 8.07 -1.70 8.89
C ILE A 191 8.37 -0.27 8.47
N ASP A 192 9.63 0.04 8.18
CA ASP A 192 10.03 1.38 7.76
C ASP A 192 9.39 1.75 6.44
N ILE A 193 9.32 0.86 5.46
CA ILE A 193 8.62 1.13 4.21
C ILE A 193 7.13 1.42 4.44
N MET A 194 6.45 0.63 5.27
CA MET A 194 5.05 0.88 5.62
C MET A 194 4.88 2.23 6.31
N ARG A 195 5.79 2.61 7.22
CA ARG A 195 5.81 3.93 7.86
C ARG A 195 5.98 5.06 6.85
N HIS A 196 6.95 4.96 5.95
CA HIS A 196 7.17 5.96 4.90
C HIS A 196 5.94 6.11 4.00
N PHE A 197 5.28 5.01 3.64
CA PHE A 197 4.03 5.06 2.89
C PHE A 197 2.91 5.80 3.65
N ILE A 198 2.75 5.54 4.96
CA ILE A 198 1.78 6.26 5.79
C ILE A 198 2.09 7.76 5.82
N GLY A 199 3.35 8.13 6.06
CA GLY A 199 3.77 9.53 6.06
C GLY A 199 3.57 10.22 4.70
N GLN A 200 3.95 9.57 3.60
CA GLN A 200 3.80 10.13 2.26
C GLN A 200 2.32 10.29 1.88
N SER A 201 1.49 9.29 2.15
CA SER A 201 0.05 9.36 1.86
C SER A 201 -0.70 10.42 2.68
N MET A 202 -0.20 10.73 3.88
CA MET A 202 -0.69 11.88 4.66
C MET A 202 -0.37 13.20 3.95
N ILE A 203 0.90 13.41 3.56
CA ILE A 203 1.33 14.62 2.83
C ILE A 203 0.51 14.78 1.54
N ASP A 204 0.35 13.69 0.77
CA ASP A 204 -0.42 13.72 -0.47
C ASP A 204 -1.89 14.09 -0.23
N ALA A 205 -2.49 13.59 0.87
CA ALA A 205 -3.85 13.93 1.26
C ALA A 205 -3.99 15.41 1.67
N ASP A 206 -3.01 15.96 2.38
CA ASP A 206 -3.00 17.37 2.79
C ASP A 206 -2.83 18.31 1.59
N ILE A 207 -2.01 17.93 0.61
CA ILE A 207 -1.89 18.64 -0.67
C ILE A 207 -3.23 18.60 -1.41
N ALA A 208 -3.85 17.43 -1.52
CA ALA A 208 -5.13 17.28 -2.20
C ALA A 208 -6.28 18.05 -1.51
N ALA A 209 -6.22 18.18 -0.19
CA ALA A 209 -7.15 18.98 0.60
C ALA A 209 -6.86 20.50 0.54
N GLY A 210 -5.77 20.92 -0.12
CA GLY A 210 -5.35 22.32 -0.19
C GLY A 210 -4.82 22.89 1.14
N VAL A 211 -4.51 22.02 2.11
CA VAL A 211 -3.96 22.40 3.42
C VAL A 211 -2.49 22.79 3.28
N LEU A 212 -1.75 22.08 2.42
CA LEU A 212 -0.40 22.45 2.00
C LEU A 212 -0.49 23.20 0.65
N THR A 213 -0.35 24.52 0.67
CA THR A 213 -0.17 25.29 -0.56
C THR A 213 1.21 24.98 -1.14
N ASN A 214 1.32 24.82 -2.47
CA ASN A 214 2.56 24.47 -3.20
C ASN A 214 3.78 25.34 -2.81
N ASP A 215 3.57 26.56 -2.31
CA ASP A 215 4.65 27.45 -1.86
C ASP A 215 5.33 26.99 -0.56
N SER A 216 4.66 26.18 0.26
CA SER A 216 5.16 25.71 1.56
C SER A 216 6.12 24.52 1.42
N ILE A 217 6.03 23.77 0.32
CA ILE A 217 6.81 22.55 0.05
C ILE A 217 8.22 22.87 -0.44
N HIS A 218 8.40 24.05 -1.06
CA HIS A 218 9.70 24.54 -1.51
C HIS A 218 10.66 24.92 -0.37
N VAL A 219 10.20 24.98 0.88
CA VAL A 219 11.04 25.34 2.04
C VAL A 219 11.64 24.10 2.72
N VAL A 220 11.08 22.90 2.53
CA VAL A 220 11.52 21.66 3.20
C VAL A 220 12.25 20.70 2.25
N SER A 221 12.23 20.96 0.95
CA SER A 221 12.92 20.12 -0.03
C SER A 221 13.85 20.95 -0.90
N ASP A 222 15.17 20.72 -0.77
CA ASP A 222 16.19 21.12 -1.75
C ASP A 222 16.03 20.35 -3.09
N ILE A 223 14.80 20.23 -3.58
CA ILE A 223 14.48 19.61 -4.87
C ILE A 223 14.38 20.76 -5.90
N PRO A 224 15.19 20.75 -6.97
CA PRO A 224 15.12 21.78 -8.00
C PRO A 224 13.72 21.83 -8.60
N LYS A 225 13.15 23.04 -8.72
CA LYS A 225 11.86 23.26 -9.40
C LYS A 225 11.82 22.53 -10.75
N PRO A 226 10.79 21.70 -11.03
CA PRO A 226 10.61 21.18 -12.37
C PRO A 226 10.28 22.35 -13.32
N PRO A 227 10.76 22.31 -14.57
CA PRO A 227 10.50 23.38 -15.52
C PRO A 227 9.00 23.49 -15.77
N THR A 228 8.51 24.72 -15.77
CA THR A 228 7.12 25.11 -16.03
C THR A 228 6.61 24.38 -17.27
N ARG A 229 5.71 23.40 -17.10
CA ARG A 229 5.03 22.78 -18.24
C ARG A 229 4.11 23.81 -18.88
N GLU A 230 4.25 23.98 -20.19
CA GLU A 230 3.27 24.73 -20.99
C GLU A 230 1.87 24.12 -20.80
N PRO A 231 0.80 24.93 -20.86
CA PRO A 231 -0.56 24.48 -20.58
C PRO A 231 -0.97 23.32 -21.51
N GLU A 232 -1.57 22.28 -20.91
CA GLU A 232 -2.07 21.12 -21.66
C GLU A 232 -3.12 21.55 -22.70
N LYS A 233 -2.84 21.25 -23.97
CA LYS A 233 -3.77 21.46 -25.08
C LYS A 233 -5.05 20.66 -24.87
N THR A 234 -6.20 21.30 -25.15
CA THR A 234 -7.53 20.69 -24.97
C THR A 234 -7.73 19.50 -25.92
N LEU A 235 -8.69 18.63 -25.61
CA LEU A 235 -9.03 17.48 -26.45
C LEU A 235 -9.38 17.90 -27.89
N GLU A 236 -10.03 19.06 -28.07
CA GLU A 236 -10.30 19.59 -29.41
C GLU A 236 -9.02 19.99 -30.15
N GLN A 237 -8.04 20.58 -29.46
CA GLN A 237 -6.75 20.95 -30.07
C GLN A 237 -5.94 19.72 -30.48
N LYS A 238 -5.99 18.64 -29.69
CA LYS A 238 -5.34 17.36 -30.02
C LYS A 238 -6.00 16.65 -31.21
N LEU A 239 -7.32 16.79 -31.39
CA LEU A 239 -8.07 16.20 -32.50
C LEU A 239 -7.89 16.96 -33.82
N MET A 240 -7.57 18.26 -33.76
CA MET A 240 -7.30 19.10 -34.93
C MET A 240 -5.87 18.94 -35.50
N GLU A 241 -4.94 18.37 -34.74
CA GLU A 241 -3.54 18.18 -35.15
C GLU A 241 -3.29 16.94 -36.03
N CYS A 242 -4.33 16.16 -36.36
CA CYS A 242 -4.20 14.98 -37.24
C CYS A 242 -5.25 14.95 -38.36
N PRO A 243 -4.90 15.38 -39.59
CA PRO A 243 -5.57 14.89 -40.78
C PRO A 243 -4.56 14.17 -41.68
N THR A 244 -4.46 12.85 -41.55
CA THR A 244 -4.13 11.99 -42.70
C THR A 244 -4.68 10.60 -42.44
N TRP A 245 -5.89 10.36 -42.94
CA TRP A 245 -6.39 9.01 -43.15
C TRP A 245 -5.72 8.41 -44.38
N ALA A 246 -5.25 7.17 -44.23
CA ALA A 246 -5.09 6.15 -45.26
C ALA A 246 -4.28 6.49 -46.53
N THR A 247 -3.13 5.82 -46.68
CA THR A 247 -2.78 5.21 -47.96
C THR A 247 -2.40 3.76 -47.70
N TRP A 248 -2.99 2.89 -48.53
CA TRP A 248 -2.89 1.42 -48.54
C TRP A 248 -1.47 0.91 -48.76
#